data_AF-S2Z943-F1
#
_entry.id   AF-S2Z943-F1
#
_cell.length_a   1.000
_cell.length_b   1.000
_cell.length_c   1.000
_cell.angle_alpha   90.00
_cell.angle_beta   90.00
_cell.angle_gamma   90.00
#
_symmetry.space_group_name_H-M   'P 1'
#
loop_
_entity.id
_entity.type
_entity.pdbx_description
1 polymer ?
#
loop_
_entity_poly.entity_id
_entity_poly.type
_entity_poly.pdbx_seq_one_letter_code
_entity_poly.pdbx_strand_id
1 'polypeptide(L)'
;MGDLIGVTPEDIEKRLPRPLTALERERVAVLIEDAVEIIELEFARRGRVLGEELRSVPWLPAAVRRVVRQMVSAPVLVGVNVGVRSVSSTTGQVSDSVTYADVAHVDWGGVTLTDELAEYLGLVDGAPSGCFPQPGRWPEVPL
;
A
#
# COMPACT_ATOMS: atom_id res chain seq x y z
N MET A 1 14.72 -10.08 7.05
CA MET A 1 14.09 -9.59 5.80
C MET A 1 13.98 -8.07 5.77
N GLY A 2 13.62 -7.41 6.89
CA GLY A 2 13.50 -5.95 6.99
C GLY A 2 14.72 -5.14 6.55
N ASP A 3 15.92 -5.73 6.61
CA ASP A 3 17.17 -5.10 6.18
C ASP A 3 17.23 -4.81 4.66
N LEU A 4 16.51 -5.60 3.83
CA LEU A 4 16.46 -5.40 2.37
C LEU A 4 15.53 -4.26 1.97
N ILE A 5 14.50 -4.01 2.77
CA ILE A 5 13.56 -2.92 2.57
C ILE A 5 14.17 -1.64 3.13
N GLY A 6 14.83 -1.68 4.30
CA GLY A 6 15.54 -0.54 4.86
C GLY A 6 14.60 0.64 5.16
N VAL A 7 13.43 0.34 5.72
CA VAL A 7 12.49 1.33 6.27
C VAL A 7 12.48 1.14 7.78
N THR A 8 12.96 2.14 8.50
CA THR A 8 12.93 2.16 9.97
C THR A 8 11.99 3.26 10.48
N PRO A 9 11.60 3.24 11.77
CA PRO A 9 10.85 4.33 12.37
C PRO A 9 11.53 5.69 12.20
N GLU A 10 12.86 5.75 12.27
CA GLU A 10 13.64 6.97 12.06
C GLU A 10 13.52 7.49 10.62
N ASP A 11 13.42 6.59 9.65
CA ASP A 11 13.17 6.98 8.26
C ASP A 11 11.77 7.57 8.07
N ILE A 12 10.77 7.08 8.78
CA ILE A 12 9.43 7.68 8.79
C ILE A 12 9.49 9.05 9.48
N GLU A 13 10.14 9.14 10.64
CA GLU A 13 10.25 10.37 11.44
C GLU A 13 10.88 11.53 10.65
N LYS A 14 11.93 11.27 9.85
CA LYS A 14 12.57 12.29 8.97
C LYS A 14 11.61 12.95 7.97
N ARG A 15 10.46 12.33 7.70
CA ARG A 15 9.46 12.80 6.70
C ARG A 15 8.24 13.43 7.35
N LEU A 16 8.12 13.35 8.68
CA LEU A 16 7.02 13.95 9.41
C LEU A 16 7.32 15.41 9.77
N PRO A 17 6.28 16.26 9.87
CA PRO A 17 6.45 17.66 10.26
C PRO A 17 6.81 17.85 11.74
N ARG A 18 6.71 16.79 12.56
CA ARG A 18 7.03 16.77 13.99
C ARG A 18 7.75 15.46 14.35
N PRO A 19 8.59 15.46 15.41
CA PRO A 19 9.18 14.24 15.93
C PRO A 19 8.12 13.30 16.50
N LEU A 20 8.45 12.01 16.51
CA LEU A 20 7.61 10.96 17.10
C LEU A 20 7.86 10.90 18.61
N THR A 21 6.80 10.74 19.39
CA THR A 21 6.92 10.35 20.80
C THR A 21 7.40 8.89 20.90
N ALA A 22 7.88 8.47 22.08
CA ALA A 22 8.35 7.09 22.29
C ALA A 22 7.25 6.04 21.97
N LEU A 23 6.01 6.28 22.42
CA LEU A 23 4.86 5.41 22.14
C LEU A 23 4.49 5.39 20.65
N GLU A 24 4.55 6.54 19.98
CA GLU A 24 4.31 6.60 18.53
C GLU A 24 5.40 5.86 17.76
N ARG A 25 6.65 5.92 18.21
CA ARG A 25 7.76 5.19 17.58
C ARG A 25 7.58 3.68 17.70
N GLU A 26 7.20 3.17 18.87
CA GLU A 26 6.86 1.75 19.06
C GLU A 26 5.72 1.33 18.15
N ARG A 27 4.66 2.15 18.09
CA ARG A 27 3.53 1.90 17.19
C ARG A 27 3.94 1.91 15.71
N VAL A 28 4.80 2.83 15.30
CA VAL A 28 5.33 2.90 13.92
C VAL A 28 6.10 1.64 13.56
N ALA A 29 6.89 1.09 14.49
CA ALA A 29 7.59 -0.17 14.25
C ALA A 29 6.61 -1.31 13.94
N VAL A 30 5.54 -1.44 14.73
CA VAL A 30 4.47 -2.44 14.48
C VAL A 30 3.79 -2.20 13.13
N LEU A 31 3.45 -0.96 12.79
CA LEU A 31 2.82 -0.64 11.49
C LEU A 31 3.73 -0.97 10.31
N ILE A 32 5.05 -0.82 10.45
CA ILE A 32 6.02 -1.21 9.42
C ILE A 32 6.01 -2.74 9.26
N GLU A 33 5.98 -3.48 10.36
CA GLU A 33 5.92 -4.96 10.35
C GLU A 33 4.63 -5.44 9.67
N ASP A 34 3.47 -4.93 10.09
CA ASP A 34 2.16 -5.26 9.52
C ASP A 34 2.12 -4.94 8.01
N ALA A 35 2.66 -3.80 7.59
CA ALA A 35 2.70 -3.42 6.18
C ALA A 35 3.56 -4.38 5.35
N VAL A 36 4.70 -4.82 5.89
CA VAL A 36 5.56 -5.80 5.22
C VAL A 36 4.85 -7.16 5.14
N GLU A 37 4.19 -7.61 6.20
CA GLU A 37 3.44 -8.87 6.22
C GLU A 37 2.33 -8.88 5.15
N ILE A 38 1.57 -7.78 5.03
CA ILE A 38 0.55 -7.64 3.99
C ILE A 38 1.16 -7.75 2.59
N ILE A 39 2.26 -7.05 2.33
CA ILE A 39 2.94 -7.11 1.04
C ILE A 39 3.44 -8.53 0.76
N GLU A 40 4.07 -9.19 1.74
CA GLU A 40 4.53 -10.57 1.61
C GLU A 40 3.38 -11.53 1.28
N LEU A 41 2.24 -11.38 1.96
CA LEU A 41 1.04 -12.17 1.71
C LEU A 41 0.51 -11.96 0.28
N GLU A 42 0.49 -10.73 -0.21
CA GLU A 42 0.00 -10.40 -1.55
C GLU A 42 0.91 -10.91 -2.68
N PHE A 43 2.23 -10.95 -2.43
CA PHE A 43 3.17 -11.66 -3.30
C PHE A 43 2.91 -13.16 -3.27
N ALA A 44 2.74 -13.73 -2.07
CA ALA A 44 2.51 -15.17 -1.90
C ALA A 44 1.20 -15.65 -2.54
N ARG A 45 0.12 -14.84 -2.45
CA ARG A 45 -1.17 -15.09 -3.14
C ARG A 45 -1.01 -15.24 -4.66
N ARG A 46 0.03 -14.64 -5.23
CA ARG A 46 0.35 -14.69 -6.67
C ARG A 46 1.47 -15.69 -6.98
N GLY A 47 1.83 -16.55 -6.02
CA GLY A 47 2.89 -17.55 -6.17
C GLY A 47 4.30 -16.97 -6.27
N ARG A 48 4.50 -15.72 -5.83
CA ARG A 48 5.79 -15.02 -5.85
C ARG A 48 6.34 -14.94 -4.43
N VAL A 49 7.67 -15.00 -4.30
CA VAL A 49 8.35 -14.84 -3.01
C VAL A 49 9.02 -13.48 -2.97
N LEU A 50 8.51 -12.58 -2.13
CA LEU A 50 9.00 -11.19 -2.04
C LEU A 50 10.53 -11.13 -1.87
N GLY A 51 11.09 -11.98 -1.00
CA GLY A 51 12.53 -12.00 -0.75
C GLY A 51 13.39 -12.38 -1.97
N GLU A 52 12.88 -13.18 -2.90
CA GLU A 52 13.57 -13.52 -4.14
C GLU A 52 13.43 -12.40 -5.17
N GLU A 53 12.22 -11.86 -5.31
CA GLU A 53 11.88 -10.74 -6.19
C GLU A 53 12.70 -9.49 -5.85
N LEU A 54 12.90 -9.19 -4.55
CA LEU A 54 13.74 -8.08 -4.11
C LEU A 54 15.21 -8.20 -4.56
N ARG A 55 15.70 -9.41 -4.83
CA ARG A 55 17.08 -9.64 -5.30
C ARG A 55 17.17 -9.69 -6.82
N SER A 56 16.13 -10.16 -7.49
CA SER A 56 16.11 -10.36 -8.95
C SER A 56 15.61 -9.13 -9.71
N VAL A 57 14.74 -8.31 -9.11
CA VAL A 57 14.10 -7.15 -9.75
C VAL A 57 14.68 -5.84 -9.21
N PRO A 58 15.54 -5.12 -9.98
CA PRO A 58 16.29 -3.98 -9.46
C PRO A 58 15.45 -2.80 -8.94
N TRP A 59 14.25 -2.60 -9.50
CA TRP A 59 13.37 -1.49 -9.13
C TRP A 59 12.49 -1.80 -7.91
N LEU A 60 12.26 -3.08 -7.61
CA LEU A 60 11.28 -3.50 -6.61
C LEU A 60 11.63 -3.07 -5.18
N PRO A 61 12.89 -3.13 -4.71
CA PRO A 61 13.24 -2.64 -3.38
C PRO A 61 12.87 -1.16 -3.16
N ALA A 62 13.04 -0.33 -4.18
CA ALA A 62 12.66 1.09 -4.11
C ALA A 62 11.14 1.26 -4.09
N ALA A 63 10.41 0.44 -4.86
CA ALA A 63 8.95 0.46 -4.88
C ALA A 63 8.35 0.01 -3.55
N VAL A 64 8.80 -1.13 -3.01
CA VAL A 64 8.37 -1.65 -1.70
C VAL A 64 8.63 -0.63 -0.59
N ARG A 65 9.80 0.01 -0.56
CA ARG A 65 10.09 1.12 0.38
C ARG A 65 9.06 2.24 0.31
N ARG A 66 8.67 2.64 -0.91
CA ARG A 66 7.71 3.72 -1.11
C ARG A 66 6.33 3.31 -0.62
N VAL A 67 5.90 2.08 -0.94
CA VAL A 67 4.60 1.55 -0.53
C VAL A 67 4.50 1.42 0.99
N VAL A 68 5.50 0.83 1.65
CA VAL A 68 5.53 0.72 3.12
C VAL A 68 5.44 2.10 3.76
N ARG A 69 6.19 3.10 3.27
CA ARG A 69 6.10 4.47 3.77
C ARG A 69 4.70 5.06 3.62
N GLN A 70 4.04 4.81 2.49
CA GLN A 70 2.70 5.31 2.23
C GLN A 70 1.67 4.64 3.14
N MET A 71 1.72 3.31 3.26
CA MET A 71 0.87 2.52 4.15
C MET A 71 0.99 2.97 5.62
N VAL A 72 2.20 3.25 6.10
CA VAL A 72 2.45 3.66 7.50
C VAL A 72 2.16 5.15 7.72
N SER A 73 2.36 6.01 6.72
CA SER A 73 2.11 7.45 6.89
C SER A 73 0.64 7.79 7.12
N ALA A 74 -0.27 7.05 6.49
CA ALA A 74 -1.71 7.27 6.64
C ALA A 74 -2.19 7.13 8.12
N PRO A 75 -1.98 6.00 8.82
CA PRO A 75 -2.39 5.85 10.21
C PRO A 75 -1.60 6.76 11.17
N VAL A 76 -0.34 7.08 10.89
CA VAL A 76 0.48 7.96 11.73
C VAL A 76 0.00 9.42 11.66
N LEU A 77 -0.37 9.90 10.47
CA LEU A 77 -0.90 11.26 10.28
C LEU A 77 -2.34 11.39 10.79
N VAL A 78 -3.15 10.34 10.66
CA VAL A 78 -4.56 10.35 11.08
C VAL A 78 -4.72 10.10 12.60
N GLY A 79 -3.84 9.31 13.21
CA GLY A 79 -3.90 9.00 14.65
C GLY A 79 -5.24 8.37 15.07
N VAL A 80 -5.59 8.48 16.37
CA VAL A 80 -6.87 7.99 16.95
C VAL A 80 -8.10 8.72 16.38
N ASN A 81 -7.92 9.76 15.55
CA ASN A 81 -9.00 10.51 14.90
C ASN A 81 -9.47 9.83 13.60
N VAL A 82 -9.63 8.51 13.63
CA VAL A 82 -10.37 7.79 12.60
C VAL A 82 -11.84 8.21 12.73
N GLY A 83 -12.23 9.26 12.01
CA GLY A 83 -13.62 9.74 11.92
C GLY A 83 -13.91 11.19 12.33
N VAL A 84 -12.92 12.04 12.64
CA VAL A 84 -13.18 13.44 13.01
C VAL A 84 -12.47 14.39 12.05
N ARG A 85 -13.24 15.12 11.23
CA ARG A 85 -12.70 16.16 10.34
C ARG A 85 -13.04 17.60 10.72
N SER A 86 -13.87 17.84 11.75
CA SER A 86 -14.15 19.21 12.19
C SER A 86 -14.73 19.25 13.61
N VAL A 87 -14.09 19.99 14.50
CA VAL A 87 -14.77 20.60 15.65
C VAL A 87 -15.11 22.02 15.24
N SER A 88 -16.33 22.23 14.75
CA SER A 88 -16.88 23.57 14.58
C SER A 88 -17.72 23.86 15.81
N SER A 89 -17.31 24.89 16.56
CA SER A 89 -18.03 25.40 17.72
C SER A 89 -19.21 26.24 17.24
N THR A 90 -20.39 25.94 17.77
CA THR A 90 -21.69 26.46 17.35
C THR A 90 -21.80 27.99 17.47
N THR A 91 -22.24 28.67 16.42
CA THR A 91 -22.98 29.94 16.55
C THR A 91 -24.18 29.92 15.60
N GLY A 92 -25.39 29.61 16.13
CA GLY A 92 -26.68 29.90 15.48
C GLY A 92 -27.35 28.78 14.64
N GLN A 93 -28.68 28.86 14.58
CA GLN A 93 -29.65 27.90 14.02
C GLN A 93 -29.42 27.57 12.53
N VAL A 94 -28.61 26.55 12.21
CA VAL A 94 -28.72 25.82 10.94
C VAL A 94 -28.54 24.34 11.23
N SER A 95 -29.55 23.55 10.85
CA SER A 95 -29.57 22.10 10.95
C SER A 95 -28.86 21.55 9.72
N ASP A 96 -27.71 20.90 9.88
CA ASP A 96 -27.01 20.25 8.78
C ASP A 96 -27.04 18.72 8.90
N SER A 97 -27.44 18.08 7.81
CA SER A 97 -27.45 16.65 7.60
C SER A 97 -26.03 16.09 7.48
N VAL A 98 -25.74 15.05 8.25
CA VAL A 98 -24.47 14.31 8.19
C VAL A 98 -24.37 13.59 6.85
N THR A 99 -23.46 14.01 5.98
CA THR A 99 -23.10 13.26 4.76
C THR A 99 -21.78 12.53 5.03
N TYR A 100 -21.86 11.21 5.22
CA TYR A 100 -20.70 10.34 5.37
C TYR A 100 -20.06 10.15 3.98
N ALA A 101 -18.84 10.66 3.79
CA ALA A 101 -18.02 10.22 2.68
C ALA A 101 -17.40 8.87 3.07
N ASP A 102 -17.65 7.87 2.25
CA ASP A 102 -17.18 6.49 2.33
C ASP A 102 -15.67 6.44 2.68
N VAL A 103 -15.37 6.14 3.95
CA VAL A 103 -13.99 5.98 4.44
C VAL A 103 -13.60 4.55 4.10
N ALA A 104 -13.12 4.36 2.88
CA ALA A 104 -12.65 3.08 2.38
C ALA A 104 -11.64 2.44 3.36
N HIS A 105 -12.04 1.30 3.91
CA HIS A 105 -11.23 0.26 4.58
C HIS A 105 -10.36 0.72 5.76
N VAL A 106 -10.93 0.67 6.97
CA VAL A 106 -10.16 0.70 8.22
C VAL A 106 -9.94 -0.74 8.68
N ASP A 107 -8.81 -1.33 8.30
CA ASP A 107 -8.38 -2.60 8.89
C ASP A 107 -7.90 -2.40 10.34
N TRP A 108 -8.03 -3.43 11.17
CA TRP A 108 -7.63 -3.40 12.59
C TRP A 108 -6.14 -3.03 12.80
N GLY A 109 -5.28 -3.26 11.80
CA GLY A 109 -3.87 -2.85 11.81
C GLY A 109 -3.62 -1.40 11.39
N GLY A 110 -4.62 -0.67 10.88
CA GLY A 110 -4.47 0.71 10.40
C GLY A 110 -3.62 0.88 9.14
N VAL A 111 -3.03 -0.20 8.62
CA VAL A 111 -2.32 -0.26 7.34
C VAL A 111 -3.15 -1.04 6.34
N THR A 112 -3.30 -0.49 5.13
CA THR A 112 -4.07 -1.12 4.05
C THR A 112 -3.28 -0.98 2.76
N LEU A 113 -3.16 -2.09 2.03
CA LEU A 113 -2.62 -2.09 0.67
C LEU A 113 -3.77 -1.84 -0.31
N THR A 114 -3.83 -0.65 -0.90
CA THR A 114 -4.84 -0.33 -1.92
C THR A 114 -4.47 -0.92 -3.28
N ASP A 115 -5.45 -1.02 -4.18
CA ASP A 115 -5.23 -1.52 -5.54
C ASP A 115 -4.16 -0.72 -6.30
N GLU A 116 -4.12 0.61 -6.14
CA GLU A 116 -3.08 1.47 -6.73
C GLU A 116 -1.67 1.13 -6.21
N LEU A 117 -1.55 0.80 -4.91
CA LEU A 117 -0.29 0.39 -4.32
C LEU A 117 0.12 -1.00 -4.77
N ALA A 118 -0.85 -1.92 -4.91
CA ALA A 118 -0.62 -3.24 -5.47
C ALA A 118 -0.17 -3.16 -6.94
N GLU A 119 -0.80 -2.32 -7.76
CA GLU A 119 -0.39 -2.05 -9.14
C GLU A 119 1.04 -1.48 -9.19
N TYR A 120 1.37 -0.54 -8.30
CA TYR A 120 2.71 0.02 -8.20
C TYR A 120 3.78 -1.03 -7.84
N LEU A 121 3.40 -2.10 -7.12
CA LEU A 121 4.26 -3.26 -6.84
C LEU A 121 4.32 -4.28 -7.99
N GLY A 122 3.59 -4.03 -9.09
CA GLY A 122 3.46 -4.98 -10.19
C GLY A 122 2.63 -6.20 -9.80
N LEU A 123 1.67 -6.04 -8.88
CA LEU A 123 0.71 -7.05 -8.45
C LEU A 123 -0.64 -6.87 -9.18
N VAL A 124 -0.59 -6.58 -10.48
CA VAL A 124 -1.79 -6.41 -11.31
C VAL A 124 -2.41 -7.78 -11.59
N ASP A 125 -3.68 -7.95 -11.26
CA ASP A 125 -4.43 -9.12 -11.66
C ASP A 125 -4.89 -8.96 -13.12
N GLY A 126 -4.28 -9.75 -14.01
CA GLY A 126 -4.60 -9.73 -15.43
C GLY A 126 -3.44 -10.22 -16.28
N ALA A 127 -3.34 -11.53 -16.48
CA ALA A 127 -2.59 -12.04 -17.63
C ALA A 127 -3.23 -11.46 -18.91
N PRO A 128 -2.46 -11.19 -19.99
CA PRO A 128 -3.05 -10.76 -21.25
C PRO A 128 -4.06 -11.82 -21.73
N SER A 129 -5.35 -11.57 -21.52
CA SER A 129 -6.46 -12.38 -22.00
C SER A 129 -6.77 -11.99 -23.45
N GLY A 130 -5.76 -12.04 -24.30
CA GLY A 130 -5.94 -11.87 -25.73
C GLY A 130 -6.35 -13.19 -26.36
N CYS A 131 -7.50 -13.24 -27.04
CA CYS A 131 -7.75 -14.27 -28.04
C CYS A 131 -6.87 -13.97 -29.25
N PHE A 132 -5.61 -14.41 -29.23
CA PHE A 132 -4.75 -14.33 -30.39
C PHE A 132 -5.26 -15.32 -31.45
N PRO A 133 -5.58 -14.87 -32.67
CA PRO A 133 -5.97 -15.78 -33.74
C PRO A 133 -4.83 -16.77 -33.98
N GLN A 134 -5.18 -18.03 -34.26
CA GLN A 134 -4.18 -19.01 -34.67
C GLN A 134 -3.43 -18.46 -35.91
N PRO A 135 -2.09 -18.59 -35.96
CA PRO A 135 -1.32 -18.11 -37.10
C PRO A 135 -1.87 -18.74 -38.39
N GLY A 136 -2.14 -17.91 -39.39
CA GLY A 136 -2.60 -18.37 -40.70
C GLY A 136 -1.56 -19.34 -41.28
N ARG A 137 -2.00 -20.54 -41.68
CA ARG A 137 -1.12 -21.50 -42.35
C ARG A 137 -0.71 -20.91 -43.70
N TRP A 138 0.59 -20.78 -43.93
CA TRP A 138 1.12 -20.43 -45.23
C TRP A 138 0.72 -21.52 -46.24
N PRO A 139 0.26 -21.18 -47.45
CA PRO A 139 -0.04 -22.19 -48.46
C PRO A 139 1.28 -22.78 -48.96
N GLU A 140 1.65 -23.93 -48.41
CA GLU A 140 2.61 -24.84 -49.02
C GLU A 140 1.93 -25.50 -50.23
N VAL A 141 1.82 -24.76 -51.34
CA VAL A 141 1.54 -25.36 -52.64
C VAL A 141 2.89 -25.51 -53.33
N PRO A 142 3.43 -26.73 -53.48
CA PRO A 142 4.59 -26.96 -54.32
C PRO A 142 4.16 -26.71 -55.77
N LEU A 143 4.89 -25.84 -56.47
CA LEU A 143 4.88 -25.78 -57.93
C LEU A 143 5.51 -27.04 -58.52
#